data_AF-A0A0G4MI08-F1
#
_entry.id   AF-A0A0G4MI08-F1
#
_cell.length_a   1.000
_cell.length_b   1.000
_cell.length_c   1.000
_cell.angle_alpha   90.00
_cell.angle_beta   90.00
_cell.angle_gamma   90.00
#
_symmetry.space_group_name_H-M   'P 1'
#
loop_
_entity.id
_entity.type
_entity.pdbx_description
1 polymer ?
#
loop_
_entity_poly.entity_id
_entity_poly.type
_entity_poly.pdbx_seq_one_letter_code
_entity_poly.pdbx_strand_id
1 'polypeptide(L)'
;RFTKEFGFPVPLAPLAGTPTLQGHLDAIRDARDGHTAAVQGDLPAVLRADCILPEDIKSHGQPMRQLNDADTVLLTGATGYLGASLLKGLIENTSAHILCLVRFTEPSSDSRPAGMARVRKNLIDLGFWDDSMLD
;
A
#
# COMPACT_ATOMS: atom_id res chain seq x y z
N ARG A 1 20.66 -0.70 14.80
CA ARG A 1 21.50 -1.59 15.63
C ARG A 1 22.79 -1.98 14.90
N PHE A 2 22.72 -2.59 13.71
CA PHE A 2 23.92 -3.00 12.94
C PHE A 2 24.84 -1.85 12.51
N THR A 3 24.30 -0.72 12.02
CA THR A 3 25.13 0.43 11.64
C THR A 3 25.97 0.97 12.80
N LYS A 4 25.40 0.98 14.01
CA LYS A 4 26.09 1.42 15.22
C LYS A 4 27.18 0.42 15.65
N GLU A 5 26.93 -0.87 15.48
CA GLU A 5 27.85 -1.95 15.89
C GLU A 5 29.03 -2.10 14.93
N PHE A 6 28.77 -2.04 13.63
CA PHE A 6 29.77 -2.36 12.60
C PHE A 6 30.45 -1.11 11.99
N GLY A 7 29.94 0.09 12.26
CA GLY A 7 30.50 1.33 11.73
C GLY A 7 30.19 1.61 10.25
N PHE A 8 29.34 0.80 9.60
CA PHE A 8 28.86 1.00 8.23
C PHE A 8 27.38 0.59 8.10
N PRO A 9 26.62 1.19 7.17
CA PRO A 9 25.21 0.86 6.98
C PRO A 9 25.05 -0.56 6.41
N VAL A 10 24.20 -1.36 7.06
CA VAL A 10 23.79 -2.68 6.55
C VAL A 10 22.36 -2.57 6.02
N PRO A 11 22.10 -2.83 4.73
CA PRO A 11 20.78 -2.69 4.13
C PRO A 11 19.82 -3.77 4.65
N LEU A 12 18.56 -3.40 4.90
CA LEU A 12 17.55 -4.33 5.39
C LEU A 12 17.07 -5.31 4.31
N ALA A 13 16.99 -4.87 3.04
CA ALA A 13 16.40 -5.67 1.97
C ALA A 13 17.15 -7.01 1.72
N PRO A 14 18.50 -7.06 1.64
CA PRO A 14 19.21 -8.35 1.51
C PRO A 14 19.03 -9.26 2.73
N LEU A 15 18.98 -8.69 3.94
CA LEU A 15 18.73 -9.47 5.16
C LEU A 15 17.33 -10.11 5.17
N ALA A 16 16.33 -9.42 4.63
CA ALA A 16 14.98 -9.95 4.50
C ALA A 16 14.83 -10.92 3.31
N GLY A 17 15.53 -10.66 2.21
CA GLY A 17 15.44 -11.45 0.99
C GLY A 17 16.04 -12.87 1.10
N THR A 18 17.07 -13.06 1.93
CA THR A 18 17.65 -14.37 2.21
C THR A 18 17.82 -14.56 3.72
N PRO A 19 16.76 -14.96 4.44
CA PRO A 19 16.74 -15.01 5.90
C PRO A 19 17.43 -16.28 6.45
N THR A 20 18.65 -16.55 5.97
CA THR A 20 19.51 -17.64 6.43
C THR A 20 20.79 -17.06 7.02
N LEU A 21 21.47 -17.82 7.88
CA LEU A 21 22.75 -17.39 8.46
C LEU A 21 23.77 -17.04 7.37
N GLN A 22 23.84 -17.85 6.31
CA GLN A 22 24.74 -17.62 5.19
C GLN A 22 24.35 -16.34 4.42
N GLY A 23 23.08 -16.16 4.09
CA GLY A 23 22.61 -14.95 3.38
C GLY A 23 22.81 -13.67 4.19
N HIS A 24 22.66 -13.73 5.52
CA HIS A 24 22.98 -12.60 6.39
C HIS A 24 24.47 -12.29 6.45
N LEU A 25 25.33 -13.32 6.49
CA LEU A 25 26.77 -13.15 6.46
C LEU A 25 27.22 -12.50 5.15
N ASP A 26 26.65 -12.93 4.03
CA ASP A 26 26.95 -12.38 2.70
C ASP A 26 26.47 -10.92 2.60
N ALA A 27 25.25 -10.61 3.04
CA ALA A 27 24.73 -9.24 3.09
C ALA A 27 25.60 -8.28 3.93
N ILE A 28 26.15 -8.75 5.06
CA ILE A 28 27.05 -7.95 5.90
C ILE A 28 28.41 -7.76 5.22
N ARG A 29 28.97 -8.80 4.61
CA ARG A 29 30.24 -8.73 3.85
C ARG A 29 30.11 -7.77 2.67
N ASP A 30 29.04 -7.85 1.91
CA ASP A 30 28.78 -6.97 0.77
C ASP A 30 28.57 -5.51 1.18
N ALA A 31 27.99 -5.27 2.36
CA ALA A 31 27.86 -3.93 2.92
C ALA A 31 29.23 -3.37 3.39
N ARG A 32 30.05 -4.21 4.03
CA ARG A 32 31.40 -3.86 4.47
C ARG A 32 32.32 -3.54 3.29
N ASP A 33 32.25 -4.36 2.24
CA ASP A 33 33.16 -4.32 1.09
C ASP A 33 32.68 -3.31 0.03
N GLY A 34 31.57 -2.60 0.27
CA GLY A 34 31.04 -1.57 -0.61
C GLY A 34 30.29 -2.10 -1.84
N HIS A 35 30.18 -3.42 -2.00
CA HIS A 35 29.42 -4.05 -3.10
C HIS A 35 27.94 -3.68 -3.08
N THR A 36 27.37 -3.45 -1.89
CA THR A 36 25.99 -2.96 -1.76
C THR A 36 25.80 -1.60 -2.45
N ALA A 37 26.76 -0.69 -2.31
CA ALA A 37 26.68 0.64 -2.91
C ALA A 37 26.82 0.59 -4.45
N ALA A 38 27.63 -0.34 -4.96
CA ALA A 38 27.78 -0.57 -6.40
C ALA A 38 26.49 -1.13 -7.04
N VAL A 39 25.78 -2.02 -6.35
CA VAL A 39 24.50 -2.58 -6.83
C VAL A 39 23.34 -1.58 -6.69
N GLN A 40 23.36 -0.73 -5.67
CA GLN A 40 22.29 0.26 -5.43
C GLN A 40 22.44 1.57 -6.21
N GLY A 41 23.63 1.87 -6.74
CA GLY A 41 23.89 3.11 -7.47
C GLY A 41 22.98 3.31 -8.69
N ASP A 42 22.58 2.22 -9.34
CA ASP A 42 21.76 2.26 -10.55
C ASP A 42 20.28 1.86 -10.33
N LEU A 43 19.91 1.44 -9.11
CA LEU A 43 18.55 0.99 -8.80
C LEU A 43 17.48 2.05 -9.14
N PRO A 44 17.66 3.35 -8.84
CA PRO A 44 16.70 4.36 -9.27
C PRO A 44 16.54 4.47 -10.79
N ALA A 45 17.60 4.25 -11.57
CA ALA A 45 17.51 4.26 -13.03
C ALA A 45 16.80 3.01 -13.56
N VAL A 46 17.11 1.84 -12.99
CA VAL A 46 16.42 0.58 -13.29
C VAL A 46 14.91 0.71 -13.01
N LEU A 47 14.52 1.22 -11.84
CA LEU A 47 13.10 1.41 -11.51
C LEU A 47 12.40 2.40 -12.46
N ARG A 48 13.09 3.48 -12.88
CA ARG A 48 12.54 4.42 -13.86
C ARG A 48 12.35 3.77 -15.24
N ALA A 49 13.29 2.94 -15.67
CA ALA A 49 13.18 2.20 -16.92
C ALA A 49 12.03 1.18 -16.86
N ASP A 50 11.85 0.50 -15.73
CA ASP A 50 10.78 -0.49 -15.50
C ASP A 50 9.38 0.13 -15.45
N CYS A 51 9.26 1.42 -15.08
CA CYS A 51 8.01 2.16 -15.14
C CYS A 51 7.56 2.51 -16.58
N ILE A 52 8.40 2.33 -17.60
CA ILE A 52 8.04 2.60 -18.99
C ILE A 52 7.24 1.41 -19.51
N LEU A 53 5.92 1.61 -19.63
CA LEU A 53 5.01 0.60 -20.18
C LEU A 53 5.33 0.28 -21.66
N PRO A 54 5.33 -1.00 -22.09
CA PRO A 54 5.28 -1.40 -23.49
C PRO A 54 4.12 -0.74 -24.27
N GLU A 55 4.30 -0.50 -25.57
CA GLU A 55 3.31 0.20 -26.40
C GLU A 55 1.93 -0.49 -26.42
N ASP A 56 1.89 -1.83 -26.34
CA ASP A 56 0.66 -2.63 -26.36
C ASP A 56 -0.16 -2.56 -25.07
N ILE A 57 0.41 -2.05 -23.97
CA ILE A 57 -0.30 -1.83 -22.70
C ILE A 57 -0.45 -0.35 -22.34
N LYS A 58 0.06 0.56 -23.18
CA LYS A 58 -0.20 1.99 -23.02
C LYS A 58 -1.66 2.28 -23.31
N SER A 59 -2.29 3.08 -22.44
CA SER A 59 -3.63 3.59 -22.73
C SER A 59 -3.57 4.59 -23.88
N HIS A 60 -4.32 4.33 -24.95
CA HIS A 60 -4.44 5.23 -26.12
C HIS A 60 -5.56 6.26 -25.98
N GLY A 61 -5.99 6.54 -24.74
CA GLY A 61 -6.92 7.63 -24.45
C GLY A 61 -8.32 7.14 -24.14
N GLN A 62 -8.64 7.14 -22.85
CA GLN A 62 -9.96 7.52 -22.37
C GLN A 62 -9.77 8.83 -21.61
N PRO A 63 -10.63 9.84 -21.81
CA PRO A 63 -10.57 11.05 -21.00
C PRO A 63 -10.77 10.65 -19.54
N MET A 64 -10.00 11.27 -18.64
CA MET A 64 -10.24 11.10 -17.21
C MET A 64 -11.66 11.57 -16.91
N ARG A 65 -12.44 10.72 -16.24
CA ARG A 65 -13.77 11.08 -15.73
C ARG A 65 -13.63 11.72 -14.36
N GLN A 66 -14.49 12.68 -14.07
CA GLN A 66 -14.53 13.24 -12.73
C GLN A 66 -15.07 12.18 -11.77
N LEU A 67 -14.58 12.20 -10.53
CA LEU A 67 -15.05 11.28 -9.50
C LEU A 67 -16.55 11.47 -9.20
N ASN A 68 -17.06 12.70 -9.36
CA ASN A 68 -18.47 13.04 -9.16
C ASN A 68 -19.39 12.43 -10.24
N ASP A 69 -18.84 12.02 -11.38
CA ASP A 69 -19.60 11.35 -12.44
C ASP A 69 -19.65 9.82 -12.23
N ALA A 70 -19.07 9.31 -11.14
CA ALA A 70 -19.04 7.88 -10.85
C ALA A 70 -20.32 7.45 -10.11
N ASP A 71 -21.03 6.46 -10.66
CA ASP A 71 -22.17 5.84 -9.96
C ASP A 71 -21.72 4.92 -8.82
N THR A 72 -20.53 4.35 -8.91
CA THR A 72 -20.01 3.36 -7.95
C THR A 72 -18.49 3.45 -7.84
N VAL A 73 -17.98 3.39 -6.61
CA VAL A 73 -16.55 3.41 -6.30
C VAL A 73 -16.18 2.16 -5.51
N LEU A 74 -15.20 1.38 -5.99
CA LEU A 74 -14.58 0.30 -5.22
C LEU A 74 -13.41 0.85 -4.41
N LEU A 75 -13.55 0.89 -3.09
CA LEU A 75 -12.49 1.33 -2.18
C LEU A 75 -11.83 0.13 -1.49
N THR A 76 -10.53 -0.04 -1.75
CA THR A 76 -9.69 -1.00 -1.03
C THR A 76 -8.95 -0.31 0.10
N GLY A 77 -8.81 -0.96 1.26
CA GLY A 77 -8.04 -0.41 2.36
C GLY A 77 -8.80 0.60 3.24
N ALA A 78 -10.14 0.58 3.22
CA ALA A 78 -10.99 1.40 4.09
C ALA A 78 -10.73 1.22 5.60
N THR A 79 -10.10 0.11 5.99
CA THR A 79 -9.67 -0.18 7.37
C THR A 79 -8.24 0.31 7.68
N GLY A 80 -7.63 1.10 6.79
CA GLY A 80 -6.33 1.73 6.97
C GLY A 80 -6.43 3.24 7.15
N TYR A 81 -5.28 3.90 7.33
CA TYR A 81 -5.21 5.35 7.57
C TYR A 81 -5.72 6.17 6.37
N LEU A 82 -5.06 6.06 5.21
CA LEU A 82 -5.46 6.80 4.00
C LEU A 82 -6.87 6.42 3.54
N GLY A 83 -7.21 5.13 3.60
CA GLY A 83 -8.51 4.66 3.15
C GLY A 83 -9.67 5.22 3.95
N ALA A 84 -9.51 5.45 5.26
CA ALA A 84 -10.53 6.10 6.08
C ALA A 84 -10.77 7.55 5.68
N SER A 85 -9.70 8.32 5.44
CA SER A 85 -9.80 9.70 4.97
C SER A 85 -10.41 9.78 3.57
N LEU A 86 -10.06 8.86 2.67
CA LEU A 86 -10.68 8.77 1.35
C LEU A 86 -12.17 8.42 1.45
N LEU A 87 -12.55 7.48 2.32
CA LEU A 87 -13.95 7.13 2.53
C LEU A 87 -14.77 8.33 3.01
N LYS A 88 -14.28 9.08 3.99
CA LYS A 88 -14.91 10.33 4.45
C LYS A 88 -15.08 11.32 3.31
N GLY A 89 -14.01 11.59 2.56
CA GLY A 89 -14.06 12.51 1.43
C GLY A 89 -15.03 12.06 0.32
N LEU A 90 -15.08 10.76 0.02
CA LEU A 90 -16.00 10.19 -0.95
C LEU A 90 -17.45 10.34 -0.52
N ILE A 91 -17.77 10.06 0.75
CA ILE A 91 -19.12 10.22 1.32
C ILE A 91 -19.53 11.70 1.29
N GLU A 92 -18.63 12.62 1.64
CA GLU A 92 -18.93 14.05 1.73
C GLU A 92 -19.07 14.75 0.38
N ASN A 93 -18.39 14.26 -0.67
CA ASN A 93 -18.25 14.99 -1.93
C ASN A 93 -18.85 14.28 -3.15
N THR A 94 -19.40 13.07 -2.99
CA THR A 94 -19.98 12.31 -4.09
C THR A 94 -21.31 11.68 -3.71
N SER A 95 -22.15 11.38 -4.70
CA SER A 95 -23.34 10.55 -4.54
C SER A 95 -23.09 9.09 -4.94
N ALA A 96 -21.83 8.69 -5.12
CA ALA A 96 -21.47 7.37 -5.61
C ALA A 96 -21.78 6.30 -4.56
N HIS A 97 -22.18 5.10 -5.00
CA HIS A 97 -22.24 3.95 -4.11
C HIS A 97 -20.82 3.45 -3.82
N ILE A 98 -20.37 3.55 -2.56
CA ILE A 98 -19.00 3.19 -2.17
C ILE A 98 -18.96 1.73 -1.66
N LEU A 99 -18.32 0.86 -2.43
CA LEU A 99 -18.08 -0.53 -2.09
C LEU A 99 -16.75 -0.66 -1.35
N CYS A 100 -16.78 -0.92 -0.04
CA CYS A 100 -15.58 -1.13 0.76
C CYS A 100 -15.15 -2.60 0.76
N LEU A 101 -13.99 -2.92 0.19
CA LEU A 101 -13.43 -4.27 0.24
C LEU A 101 -12.72 -4.51 1.59
N VAL A 102 -13.26 -5.41 2.40
CA VAL A 102 -12.68 -5.83 3.69
C VAL A 102 -12.27 -7.29 3.63
N ARG A 103 -11.01 -7.59 3.99
CA ARG A 103 -10.46 -8.95 3.93
C ARG A 103 -10.79 -9.76 5.19
N PHE A 104 -11.14 -11.02 4.99
CA PHE A 104 -11.31 -12.06 6.01
C PHE A 104 -10.52 -13.30 5.59
N THR A 105 -10.03 -14.08 6.56
CA THR A 105 -9.34 -15.35 6.27
C THR A 105 -10.29 -16.35 5.63
N GLU A 106 -11.52 -16.42 6.15
CA GLU A 106 -12.60 -17.26 5.65
C GLU A 106 -13.85 -16.39 5.47
N PRO A 107 -14.03 -15.76 4.29
CA PRO A 107 -15.18 -14.92 4.03
C PRO A 107 -16.45 -15.76 3.83
N SER A 108 -17.54 -15.34 4.44
CA SER A 108 -18.89 -15.91 4.28
C SER A 108 -19.93 -14.79 4.09
N SER A 109 -21.16 -15.15 3.73
CA SER A 109 -22.30 -14.21 3.67
C SER A 109 -22.49 -13.43 4.98
N ASP A 110 -22.16 -14.06 6.11
CA ASP A 110 -22.34 -13.51 7.45
C ASP A 110 -21.17 -12.61 7.88
N SER A 111 -20.15 -12.45 7.03
CA SER A 111 -19.00 -11.59 7.30
C SER A 111 -19.32 -10.10 7.14
N ARG A 112 -20.44 -9.75 6.49
CA ARG A 112 -20.79 -8.35 6.19
C ARG A 112 -20.92 -7.47 7.44
N PRO A 113 -21.65 -7.85 8.51
CA PRO A 113 -21.72 -7.05 9.73
C PRO A 113 -20.35 -6.86 10.40
N ALA A 114 -19.51 -7.90 10.42
CA ALA A 114 -18.16 -7.81 10.95
C ALA A 114 -17.27 -6.88 10.11
N GLY A 115 -17.45 -6.88 8.79
CA GLY A 115 -16.75 -5.99 7.87
C GLY A 115 -17.10 -4.52 8.12
N MET A 116 -18.41 -4.24 8.24
CA MET A 116 -18.91 -2.92 8.62
C MET A 116 -18.36 -2.48 9.99
N ALA A 117 -18.36 -3.37 10.98
CA ALA A 117 -17.82 -3.07 12.31
C ALA A 117 -16.33 -2.69 12.27
N ARG A 118 -15.52 -3.32 11.41
CA ARG A 118 -14.09 -2.97 11.23
C ARG A 118 -13.91 -1.59 10.61
N VAL A 119 -14.71 -1.25 9.59
CA VAL A 119 -14.67 0.08 8.94
C VAL A 119 -15.12 1.15 9.93
N ARG A 120 -16.27 0.95 10.58
CA ARG A 120 -16.80 1.85 11.62
C ARG A 120 -15.80 2.09 12.73
N LYS A 121 -15.23 1.01 13.30
CA LYS A 121 -14.20 1.12 14.33
C LYS A 121 -13.02 1.96 13.88
N ASN A 122 -12.51 1.74 12.66
CA ASN A 122 -11.39 2.50 12.13
C ASN A 122 -11.74 4.00 11.97
N LEU A 123 -12.94 4.32 11.48
CA LEU A 123 -13.41 5.70 11.37
C LEU A 123 -13.57 6.37 12.75
N ILE A 124 -14.10 5.66 13.75
CA ILE A 124 -14.20 6.16 15.14
C ILE A 124 -12.81 6.41 15.72
N ASP A 125 -11.91 5.43 15.61
CA ASP A 125 -10.55 5.51 16.16
C ASP A 125 -9.76 6.69 15.53
N LEU A 126 -10.06 7.06 14.28
CA LEU A 126 -9.46 8.20 13.57
C LEU A 126 -10.24 9.52 13.68
N GLY A 127 -11.39 9.54 14.38
CA GLY A 127 -12.22 10.74 14.55
C GLY A 127 -12.97 11.18 13.29
N PHE A 128 -13.22 10.27 12.35
CA PHE A 128 -13.91 10.52 11.08
C PHE A 128 -15.36 10.01 11.05
N TRP A 129 -15.78 9.25 12.06
CA TRP A 129 -17.14 8.72 12.11
C TRP A 129 -18.16 9.81 12.36
N ASP A 130 -19.22 9.82 11.54
CA ASP A 130 -20.43 10.60 11.71
C ASP A 130 -21.63 9.63 11.59
N ASP A 131 -22.62 9.75 12.47
CA ASP A 131 -23.77 8.85 12.47
C ASP A 131 -24.65 8.99 11.22
N SER A 132 -24.59 10.12 10.51
CA SER A 132 -25.22 10.31 9.20
C SER A 132 -24.64 9.41 8.10
N MET A 133 -23.48 8.78 8.32
CA MET A 133 -22.88 7.84 7.36
C MET A 133 -23.60 6.48 7.30
N LEU A 134 -24.59 6.23 8.15
CA LEU A 134 -25.40 5.00 8.16
C LEU A 134 -26.69 5.10 7.33
N ASP A 135 -27.10 6.31 6.98
CA ASP A 135 -28.33 6.61 6.22
C ASP A 135 -28.09 6.50 4.71
#